data_AF-A0AA34X2F7-F1
#
_entry.id   AF-A0AA34X2F7-F1
#
_cell.length_a   1.000
_cell.length_b   1.000
_cell.length_c   1.000
_cell.angle_alpha   90.00
_cell.angle_beta   90.00
_cell.angle_gamma   90.00
#
_symmetry.space_group_name_H-M   'P 1'
#
loop_
_entity.id
_entity.type
_entity.pdbx_description
1 polymer ?
#
loop_
_entity_poly.entity_id
_entity_poly.type
_entity_poly.pdbx_seq_one_letter_code
_entity_poly.pdbx_strand_id
1 'polypeptide(L)'
;MKPADIRRMNTLIADLGPSERLRVLDIGANPLIEGDVSYKPLLDHGHAKVFGFEPQEDALAALNDCKSDNETYLPHALGDGKEKTLHLFQQGGFTSIFPANEDSARYLGFEKGMTEKDAIKIKTRKMDSLKEIPAVDFLKIDVHGSEKTILEHGKKKLSTAIALQTEVRMFPLYRDEPRYGELEAEIVTQGFEFLRFASMKHVSLARRHRGRIRRHDFAQAVDGDAFFVRDLRRVDRYTDEQLKKLAIIGDAIMGLFDVTLYALDILVERSVITEDVINRYFNNIPNERLR
;
A
#
# COMPACT_ATOMS: atom_id res chain seq x y z
N MET A 1 15.96 1.27 -4.02
CA MET A 1 16.52 0.01 -3.49
C MET A 1 18.03 -0.03 -3.75
N LYS A 2 18.88 -0.58 -2.85
CA LYS A 2 20.35 -0.64 -3.10
C LYS A 2 20.69 -1.73 -4.12
N PRO A 3 21.85 -1.68 -4.82
CA PRO A 3 22.23 -2.73 -5.79
C PRO A 3 22.26 -4.15 -5.21
N ALA A 4 22.62 -4.31 -3.93
CA ALA A 4 22.60 -5.62 -3.26
C ALA A 4 21.18 -6.16 -3.08
N ASP A 5 20.22 -5.30 -2.72
CA ASP A 5 18.82 -5.67 -2.58
C ASP A 5 18.20 -6.05 -3.93
N ILE A 6 18.55 -5.35 -5.01
CA ILE A 6 18.10 -5.70 -6.37
C ILE A 6 18.62 -7.08 -6.78
N ARG A 7 19.89 -7.41 -6.47
CA ARG A 7 20.44 -8.74 -6.73
C ARG A 7 19.73 -9.83 -5.93
N ARG A 8 19.44 -9.57 -4.65
CA ARG A 8 18.67 -10.49 -3.80
C ARG A 8 17.29 -10.75 -4.38
N MET A 9 16.54 -9.70 -4.68
CA MET A 9 15.21 -9.76 -5.28
C MET A 9 15.22 -10.59 -6.58
N ASN A 10 16.14 -10.27 -7.52
CA ASN A 10 16.21 -10.98 -8.79
C ASN A 10 16.60 -12.46 -8.63
N THR A 11 17.51 -12.77 -7.69
CA THR A 11 17.90 -14.15 -7.38
C THR A 11 16.73 -14.94 -6.79
N LEU A 12 16.03 -14.35 -5.81
CA LEU A 12 14.84 -14.95 -5.20
C LEU A 12 13.77 -15.26 -6.24
N ILE A 13 13.46 -14.31 -7.13
CA ILE A 13 12.45 -14.50 -8.17
C ILE A 13 12.86 -15.60 -9.16
N ALA A 14 14.15 -15.63 -9.55
CA ALA A 14 14.67 -16.67 -10.44
C ALA A 14 14.60 -18.07 -9.79
N ASP A 15 14.94 -18.18 -8.50
CA ASP A 15 14.87 -19.43 -7.74
C ASP A 15 13.44 -19.94 -7.55
N LEU A 16 12.49 -19.02 -7.34
CA LEU A 16 11.07 -19.37 -7.14
C LEU A 16 10.34 -19.68 -8.44
N GLY A 17 10.69 -19.01 -9.54
CA GLY A 17 10.04 -19.15 -10.83
C GLY A 17 8.51 -19.02 -10.74
N PRO A 18 7.95 -17.86 -10.33
CA PRO A 18 6.51 -17.65 -10.34
C PRO A 18 5.97 -17.77 -11.77
N SER A 19 4.80 -18.40 -11.92
CA SER A 19 4.19 -18.63 -13.24
C SER A 19 3.67 -17.34 -13.88
N GLU A 20 3.36 -16.33 -13.07
CA GLU A 20 2.96 -15.00 -13.52
C GLU A 20 3.70 -13.91 -12.76
N ARG A 21 3.85 -12.74 -13.42
CA ARG A 21 4.28 -11.51 -12.74
C ARG A 21 3.34 -11.17 -11.58
N LEU A 22 3.87 -10.49 -10.58
CA LEU A 22 3.07 -9.98 -9.48
C LEU A 22 2.06 -8.96 -9.98
N ARG A 23 0.77 -9.17 -9.70
CA ARG A 23 -0.30 -8.25 -10.09
C ARG A 23 -0.56 -7.27 -8.96
N VAL A 24 -0.14 -6.04 -9.18
CA VAL A 24 -0.28 -4.93 -8.23
C VAL A 24 -1.48 -4.08 -8.63
N LEU A 25 -2.36 -3.81 -7.67
CA LEU A 25 -3.41 -2.81 -7.78
C LEU A 25 -2.97 -1.59 -6.98
N ASP A 26 -2.85 -0.41 -7.62
CA ASP A 26 -2.50 0.85 -6.96
C ASP A 26 -3.66 1.84 -7.04
N ILE A 27 -4.24 2.18 -5.89
CA ILE A 27 -5.38 3.08 -5.80
C ILE A 27 -4.91 4.38 -5.14
N GLY A 28 -4.97 5.49 -5.89
CA GLY A 28 -4.28 6.72 -5.52
C GLY A 28 -2.82 6.69 -5.98
N ALA A 29 -2.63 6.53 -7.29
CA ALA A 29 -1.31 6.36 -7.91
C ALA A 29 -0.58 7.69 -8.18
N ASN A 30 -0.94 8.77 -7.48
CA ASN A 30 -0.49 10.13 -7.79
C ASN A 30 1.06 10.23 -7.82
N PRO A 31 1.69 10.47 -8.98
CA PRO A 31 3.15 10.53 -9.10
C PRO A 31 3.72 11.88 -8.64
N LEU A 32 2.86 12.86 -8.34
CA LEU A 32 3.28 14.23 -7.98
C LEU A 32 3.54 14.37 -6.48
N ILE A 33 3.34 13.32 -5.70
CA ILE A 33 3.69 13.26 -4.28
C ILE A 33 5.12 12.69 -4.16
N GLU A 34 5.95 13.29 -3.30
CA GLU A 34 7.35 12.86 -3.11
C GLU A 34 7.43 11.44 -2.54
N GLY A 35 8.20 10.57 -3.21
CA GLY A 35 8.55 9.23 -2.73
C GLY A 35 8.32 8.15 -3.80
N ASP A 36 9.17 7.13 -3.82
CA ASP A 36 8.94 5.95 -4.66
C ASP A 36 7.88 5.05 -4.02
N VAL A 37 6.99 4.50 -4.85
CA VAL A 37 6.04 3.46 -4.42
C VAL A 37 6.77 2.16 -4.05
N SER A 38 6.25 1.45 -3.04
CA SER A 38 6.90 0.28 -2.43
C SER A 38 7.16 -0.87 -3.42
N TYR A 39 6.32 -1.01 -4.45
CA TYR A 39 6.45 -2.04 -5.48
C TYR A 39 7.35 -1.64 -6.66
N LYS A 40 7.84 -0.39 -6.72
CA LYS A 40 8.60 0.14 -7.87
C LYS A 40 9.78 -0.73 -8.30
N PRO A 41 10.60 -1.30 -7.40
CA PRO A 41 11.72 -2.16 -7.81
C PRO A 41 11.26 -3.40 -8.62
N LEU A 42 10.12 -3.99 -8.28
CA LEU A 42 9.57 -5.12 -9.02
C LEU A 42 9.08 -4.70 -10.41
N LEU A 43 8.46 -3.52 -10.50
CA LEU A 43 8.01 -2.95 -11.78
C LEU A 43 9.19 -2.63 -12.69
N ASP A 44 10.19 -1.89 -12.20
CA ASP A 44 11.35 -1.45 -12.95
C ASP A 44 12.18 -2.63 -13.51
N HIS A 45 12.14 -3.78 -12.83
CA HIS A 45 12.81 -5.02 -13.25
C HIS A 45 11.91 -6.02 -13.98
N GLY A 46 10.67 -5.65 -14.32
CA GLY A 46 9.77 -6.45 -15.15
C GLY A 46 9.13 -7.64 -14.43
N HIS A 47 9.08 -7.62 -13.10
CA HIS A 47 8.51 -8.67 -12.24
C HIS A 47 7.09 -8.37 -11.76
N ALA A 48 6.61 -7.13 -11.94
CA ALA A 48 5.25 -6.73 -11.62
C ALA A 48 4.48 -6.24 -12.85
N LYS A 49 3.16 -6.37 -12.81
CA LYS A 49 2.20 -5.64 -13.63
C LYS A 49 1.32 -4.80 -12.73
N VAL A 50 1.19 -3.53 -13.05
CA VAL A 50 0.49 -2.54 -12.22
C VAL A 50 -0.78 -2.07 -12.91
N PHE A 51 -1.88 -2.11 -12.16
CA PHE A 51 -3.15 -1.49 -12.53
C PHE A 51 -3.41 -0.36 -11.55
N GLY A 52 -3.29 0.88 -12.03
CA GLY A 52 -3.37 2.07 -11.20
C GLY A 52 -4.66 2.87 -11.41
N PHE A 53 -5.07 3.60 -10.39
CA PHE A 53 -6.20 4.53 -10.43
C PHE A 53 -5.76 5.92 -10.02
N GLU A 54 -5.97 6.89 -10.92
CA GLU A 54 -5.71 8.31 -10.67
C GLU A 54 -6.79 9.15 -11.39
N PRO A 55 -7.73 9.76 -10.64
CA PRO A 55 -8.79 10.57 -11.24
C PRO A 55 -8.37 11.98 -11.66
N GLN A 56 -7.25 12.52 -11.17
CA GLN A 56 -6.79 13.87 -11.53
C GLN A 56 -6.11 13.85 -12.91
N GLU A 57 -6.60 14.70 -13.83
CA GLU A 57 -6.17 14.69 -15.23
C GLU A 57 -4.66 14.92 -15.39
N ASP A 58 -4.09 15.92 -14.70
CA ASP A 58 -2.66 16.23 -14.79
C ASP A 58 -1.77 15.11 -14.23
N ALA A 59 -2.16 14.53 -13.08
CA ALA A 59 -1.45 13.42 -12.46
C ALA A 59 -1.51 12.15 -13.33
N LEU A 60 -2.68 11.87 -13.91
CA LEU A 60 -2.88 10.77 -14.83
C LEU A 60 -2.10 10.96 -16.14
N ALA A 61 -2.02 12.18 -16.67
CA ALA A 61 -1.20 12.48 -17.84
C ALA A 61 0.28 12.20 -17.55
N ALA A 62 0.81 12.69 -16.43
CA ALA A 62 2.18 12.42 -16.01
C ALA A 62 2.48 10.92 -15.85
N LEU A 63 1.54 10.15 -15.27
CA LEU A 63 1.65 8.68 -15.21
C LEU A 63 1.73 8.07 -16.60
N ASN A 64 0.86 8.46 -17.52
CA ASN A 64 0.81 7.89 -18.86
C ASN A 64 2.02 8.25 -19.72
N ASP A 65 2.65 9.41 -19.47
CA ASP A 65 3.86 9.83 -20.18
C ASP A 65 5.10 9.02 -19.75
N CYS A 66 5.11 8.51 -18.51
CA CYS A 66 6.27 7.83 -17.92
C CYS A 66 6.12 6.31 -17.81
N LYS A 67 4.92 5.77 -18.04
CA LYS A 67 4.63 4.35 -17.82
C LYS A 67 5.37 3.43 -18.79
N SER A 68 5.64 2.21 -18.33
CA SER A 68 6.06 1.07 -19.13
C SER A 68 4.87 0.27 -19.69
N ASP A 69 5.15 -0.73 -20.52
CA ASP A 69 4.14 -1.71 -21.00
C ASP A 69 3.55 -2.57 -19.88
N ASN A 70 4.14 -2.56 -18.68
CA ASN A 70 3.64 -3.31 -17.52
C ASN A 70 2.66 -2.50 -16.66
N GLU A 71 2.28 -1.31 -17.10
CA GLU A 71 1.42 -0.40 -16.34
C GLU A 71 0.16 -0.02 -17.12
N THR A 72 -0.96 0.03 -16.41
CA THR A 72 -2.24 0.52 -16.94
C THR A 72 -2.87 1.43 -15.90
N TYR A 73 -3.05 2.69 -16.24
CA TYR A 73 -3.67 3.69 -15.37
C TYR A 73 -5.07 4.05 -15.86
N LEU A 74 -6.04 4.06 -14.95
CA LEU A 74 -7.45 4.32 -15.22
C LEU A 74 -7.90 5.66 -14.58
N PRO A 75 -8.68 6.49 -15.31
CA PRO A 75 -9.14 7.82 -14.87
C PRO A 75 -10.33 7.73 -13.91
N HIS A 76 -10.31 6.82 -12.94
CA HIS A 76 -11.47 6.53 -12.09
C HIS A 76 -11.14 6.72 -10.63
N ALA A 77 -11.98 7.48 -9.92
CA ALA A 77 -12.06 7.40 -8.47
C ALA A 77 -12.83 6.13 -8.08
N LEU A 78 -12.35 5.40 -7.08
CA LEU A 78 -13.05 4.22 -6.58
C LEU A 78 -13.88 4.56 -5.34
N GLY A 79 -14.98 3.82 -5.12
CA GLY A 79 -15.89 4.04 -4.00
C GLY A 79 -17.19 3.26 -4.14
N ASP A 80 -18.30 3.85 -3.68
CA ASP A 80 -19.63 3.22 -3.66
C ASP A 80 -20.41 3.31 -4.98
N GLY A 81 -19.80 3.85 -6.03
CA GLY A 81 -20.44 4.04 -7.33
C GLY A 81 -21.30 5.30 -7.43
N LYS A 82 -21.38 6.09 -6.35
CA LYS A 82 -22.12 7.36 -6.32
C LYS A 82 -21.20 8.54 -6.63
N GLU A 83 -21.81 9.67 -6.91
CA GLU A 83 -21.12 10.94 -6.96
C GLU A 83 -20.68 11.35 -5.54
N LYS A 84 -19.46 11.89 -5.43
CA LYS A 84 -18.87 12.44 -4.22
C LYS A 84 -18.34 13.85 -4.51
N THR A 85 -18.22 14.66 -3.48
CA THR A 85 -17.44 15.90 -3.55
C THR A 85 -15.99 15.55 -3.20
N LEU A 86 -15.03 15.92 -4.03
CA LEU A 86 -13.61 15.87 -3.73
C LEU A 86 -13.16 17.26 -3.28
N HIS A 87 -12.73 17.37 -2.04
CA HIS A 87 -12.23 18.60 -1.43
C HIS A 87 -10.74 18.74 -1.76
N LEU A 88 -10.39 19.82 -2.46
CA LEU A 88 -9.01 20.14 -2.84
C LEU A 88 -8.45 21.16 -1.85
N PHE A 89 -7.37 20.80 -1.16
CA PHE A 89 -6.77 21.66 -0.15
C PHE A 89 -5.50 22.35 -0.64
N GLN A 90 -5.03 23.32 0.15
CA GLN A 90 -3.85 24.11 -0.17
C GLN A 90 -2.62 23.24 -0.45
N GLN A 91 -2.42 22.18 0.34
CA GLN A 91 -1.43 21.14 0.10
C GLN A 91 -2.11 19.89 -0.46
N GLY A 92 -1.66 19.44 -1.64
CA GLY A 92 -2.32 18.37 -2.40
C GLY A 92 -2.45 17.04 -1.66
N GLY A 93 -1.49 16.71 -0.80
CA GLY A 93 -1.51 15.52 0.08
C GLY A 93 -2.54 15.57 1.23
N PHE A 94 -3.51 16.48 1.19
CA PHE A 94 -4.70 16.43 2.05
C PHE A 94 -6.00 16.23 1.26
N THR A 95 -5.92 16.06 -0.07
CA THR A 95 -7.10 15.89 -0.92
C THR A 95 -7.94 14.69 -0.45
N SER A 96 -9.24 14.90 -0.21
CA SER A 96 -10.12 13.86 0.33
C SER A 96 -11.56 14.07 -0.11
N ILE A 97 -12.38 13.01 -0.08
CA ILE A 97 -13.84 13.13 -0.26
C ILE A 97 -14.54 13.65 0.99
N PHE A 98 -13.80 13.82 2.09
CA PHE A 98 -14.29 14.35 3.35
C PHE A 98 -13.79 15.78 3.54
N PRO A 99 -14.61 16.68 4.09
CA PRO A 99 -14.18 18.05 4.38
C PRO A 99 -13.21 18.06 5.58
N ALA A 100 -12.32 19.04 5.64
CA ALA A 100 -11.36 19.18 6.73
C ALA A 100 -12.04 19.29 8.11
N ASN A 101 -11.47 18.59 9.10
CA ASN A 101 -11.78 18.83 10.50
C ASN A 101 -10.91 19.98 11.01
N GLU A 102 -11.51 21.17 11.14
CA GLU A 102 -10.80 22.41 11.51
C GLU A 102 -10.18 22.33 12.92
N ASP A 103 -10.83 21.65 13.86
CA ASP A 103 -10.30 21.48 15.21
C ASP A 103 -9.09 20.55 15.21
N SER A 104 -9.14 19.45 14.44
CA SER A 104 -7.98 18.59 14.21
C SER A 104 -6.85 19.34 13.53
N ALA A 105 -7.15 20.11 12.48
CA ALA A 105 -6.14 20.90 11.76
C ALA A 105 -5.46 21.90 12.69
N ARG A 106 -6.22 22.60 13.55
CA ARG A 106 -5.69 23.54 14.56
C ARG A 106 -4.90 22.85 15.68
N TYR A 107 -5.34 21.65 16.06
CA TYR A 107 -4.66 20.85 17.08
C TYR A 107 -3.28 20.39 16.58
N LEU A 108 -3.22 19.89 15.34
CA LEU A 108 -2.01 19.35 14.71
C LEU A 108 -1.12 20.41 14.04
N GLY A 109 -1.62 21.64 13.88
CA GLY A 109 -0.93 22.72 13.19
C GLY A 109 -0.89 22.56 11.67
N PHE A 110 -1.95 21.97 11.10
CA PHE A 110 -2.15 21.75 9.65
C PHE A 110 -3.09 22.78 9.00
N GLU A 111 -3.54 23.80 9.73
CA GLU A 111 -4.52 24.81 9.27
C GLU A 111 -4.22 25.37 7.88
N LYS A 112 -2.95 25.74 7.64
CA LYS A 112 -2.51 26.29 6.36
C LYS A 112 -2.55 25.25 5.23
N GLY A 113 -2.20 24.00 5.52
CA GLY A 113 -2.19 22.92 4.54
C GLY A 113 -3.61 22.45 4.18
N MET A 114 -4.51 22.46 5.16
CA MET A 114 -5.90 22.02 5.05
C MET A 114 -6.89 23.17 4.79
N THR A 115 -6.42 24.33 4.31
CA THR A 115 -7.32 25.36 3.76
C THR A 115 -7.88 24.87 2.44
N GLU A 116 -9.22 24.75 2.35
CA GLU A 116 -9.90 24.33 1.12
C GLU A 116 -9.74 25.41 0.05
N LYS A 117 -9.31 24.98 -1.14
CA LYS A 117 -9.16 25.83 -2.33
C LYS A 117 -10.34 25.70 -3.27
N ASP A 118 -10.84 24.48 -3.42
CA ASP A 118 -11.87 24.14 -4.38
C ASP A 118 -12.55 22.81 -3.98
N ALA A 119 -13.71 22.55 -4.57
CA ALA A 119 -14.49 21.34 -4.35
C ALA A 119 -15.15 20.91 -5.66
N ILE A 120 -14.77 19.73 -6.16
CA ILE A 120 -15.25 19.23 -7.45
C ILE A 120 -16.12 17.98 -7.28
N LYS A 121 -17.12 17.81 -8.15
CA LYS A 121 -17.92 16.58 -8.19
C LYS A 121 -17.19 15.50 -8.97
N ILE A 122 -17.01 14.35 -8.34
CA ILE A 122 -16.40 13.17 -8.95
C ILE A 122 -17.36 12.00 -8.90
N LYS A 123 -17.42 11.22 -9.98
CA LYS A 123 -18.18 9.97 -10.02
C LYS A 123 -17.26 8.83 -9.60
N THR A 124 -17.60 8.14 -8.52
CA THR A 124 -16.86 6.96 -8.10
C THR A 124 -17.32 5.71 -8.85
N ARG A 125 -16.47 4.68 -8.89
CA ARG A 125 -16.80 3.34 -9.39
C ARG A 125 -16.53 2.28 -8.33
N LYS A 126 -17.34 1.22 -8.33
CA LYS A 126 -17.11 0.06 -7.47
C LYS A 126 -16.00 -0.79 -8.06
N MET A 127 -14.98 -1.13 -7.28
CA MET A 127 -13.84 -1.93 -7.72
C MET A 127 -14.29 -3.26 -8.34
N ASP A 128 -15.21 -3.97 -7.69
CA ASP A 128 -15.75 -5.26 -8.16
C ASP A 128 -16.54 -5.17 -9.48
N SER A 129 -16.93 -3.97 -9.92
CA SER A 129 -17.65 -3.76 -11.19
C SER A 129 -16.72 -3.58 -12.40
N LEU A 130 -15.42 -3.38 -12.18
CA LEU A 130 -14.44 -3.11 -13.22
C LEU A 130 -13.90 -4.43 -13.80
N LYS A 131 -14.08 -4.62 -15.11
CA LYS A 131 -13.65 -5.82 -15.82
C LYS A 131 -12.15 -5.79 -16.16
N GLU A 132 -11.61 -4.58 -16.26
CA GLU A 132 -10.25 -4.23 -16.61
C GLU A 132 -9.25 -4.61 -15.52
N ILE A 133 -9.70 -4.70 -14.26
CA ILE A 133 -8.86 -5.14 -13.14
C ILE A 133 -8.77 -6.67 -13.14
N PRO A 134 -7.59 -7.28 -13.26
CA PRO A 134 -7.44 -8.73 -13.13
C PRO A 134 -7.59 -9.18 -11.66
N ALA A 135 -7.24 -10.42 -11.37
CA ALA A 135 -7.02 -10.83 -9.99
C ALA A 135 -5.83 -10.04 -9.39
N VAL A 136 -5.95 -9.65 -8.13
CA VAL A 136 -4.95 -8.86 -7.42
C VAL A 136 -4.10 -9.78 -6.55
N ASP A 137 -2.78 -9.59 -6.57
CA ASP A 137 -1.86 -10.26 -5.64
C ASP A 137 -1.48 -9.31 -4.49
N PHE A 138 -1.22 -8.05 -4.80
CA PHE A 138 -0.88 -7.01 -3.83
C PHE A 138 -1.68 -5.72 -4.09
N LEU A 139 -2.29 -5.17 -3.05
CA LEU A 139 -3.00 -3.88 -3.10
C LEU A 139 -2.16 -2.80 -2.41
N LYS A 140 -1.87 -1.69 -3.11
CA LYS A 140 -1.56 -0.41 -2.48
C LYS A 140 -2.79 0.47 -2.56
N ILE A 141 -3.21 1.05 -1.44
CA ILE A 141 -4.29 2.04 -1.40
C ILE A 141 -3.90 3.23 -0.53
N ASP A 142 -3.97 4.42 -1.10
CA ASP A 142 -3.65 5.68 -0.43
C ASP A 142 -4.52 6.79 -1.03
N VAL A 143 -5.68 7.03 -0.43
CA VAL A 143 -6.72 7.95 -0.97
C VAL A 143 -7.31 8.84 0.12
N HIS A 144 -6.58 9.01 1.22
CA HIS A 144 -6.89 9.91 2.32
C HIS A 144 -8.34 9.84 2.86
N GLY A 145 -8.81 8.65 3.22
CA GLY A 145 -10.03 8.44 4.00
C GLY A 145 -11.11 7.58 3.33
N SER A 146 -10.98 7.34 2.01
CA SER A 146 -11.96 6.51 1.26
C SER A 146 -11.66 5.01 1.30
N GLU A 147 -10.58 4.59 1.97
CA GLU A 147 -10.04 3.23 1.94
C GLU A 147 -11.10 2.21 2.29
N LYS A 148 -11.80 2.41 3.43
CA LYS A 148 -12.88 1.51 3.90
C LYS A 148 -13.95 1.29 2.84
N THR A 149 -14.48 2.38 2.26
CA THR A 149 -15.58 2.29 1.27
C THR A 149 -15.12 1.57 0.00
N ILE A 150 -13.87 1.79 -0.41
CA ILE A 150 -13.30 1.13 -1.59
C ILE A 150 -13.13 -0.37 -1.33
N LEU A 151 -12.62 -0.74 -0.15
CA LEU A 151 -12.47 -2.13 0.27
C LEU A 151 -13.82 -2.84 0.37
N GLU A 152 -14.85 -2.21 0.93
CA GLU A 152 -16.22 -2.74 0.99
C GLU A 152 -16.78 -3.13 -0.40
N HIS A 153 -16.33 -2.44 -1.45
CA HIS A 153 -16.72 -2.65 -2.84
C HIS A 153 -15.65 -3.34 -3.70
N GLY A 154 -14.62 -3.92 -3.08
CA GLY A 154 -13.53 -4.67 -3.72
C GLY A 154 -13.42 -6.13 -3.29
N LYS A 155 -14.40 -6.67 -2.55
CA LYS A 155 -14.33 -8.00 -1.91
C LYS A 155 -14.05 -9.13 -2.91
N LYS A 156 -14.62 -9.07 -4.12
CA LYS A 156 -14.40 -10.11 -5.14
C LYS A 156 -13.03 -9.98 -5.80
N LYS A 157 -12.57 -8.76 -6.11
CA LYS A 157 -11.24 -8.55 -6.72
C LYS A 157 -10.11 -8.86 -5.74
N LEU A 158 -10.33 -8.64 -4.45
CA LEU A 158 -9.35 -8.86 -3.39
C LEU A 158 -9.42 -10.26 -2.77
N SER A 159 -10.35 -11.13 -3.17
CA SER A 159 -10.57 -12.43 -2.53
C SER A 159 -9.36 -13.37 -2.59
N THR A 160 -8.47 -13.17 -3.56
CA THR A 160 -7.23 -13.95 -3.72
C THR A 160 -5.96 -13.14 -3.42
N ALA A 161 -6.10 -11.86 -3.08
CA ALA A 161 -4.95 -11.01 -2.79
C ALA A 161 -4.21 -11.51 -1.54
N ILE A 162 -2.88 -11.42 -1.59
CA ILE A 162 -1.95 -11.98 -0.62
C ILE A 162 -1.68 -10.97 0.50
N ALA A 163 -1.49 -9.70 0.12
CA ALA A 163 -1.19 -8.63 1.05
C ALA A 163 -1.73 -7.29 0.55
N LEU A 164 -1.83 -6.34 1.48
CA LEU A 164 -2.17 -4.96 1.18
C LEU A 164 -1.30 -4.00 1.99
N GLN A 165 -1.03 -2.85 1.39
CA GLN A 165 -0.52 -1.65 2.03
C GLN A 165 -1.60 -0.59 1.96
N THR A 166 -1.98 -0.04 3.11
CA THR A 166 -3.00 1.01 3.20
C THR A 166 -2.51 2.17 4.05
N GLU A 167 -2.87 3.39 3.68
CA GLU A 167 -2.83 4.51 4.63
C GLU A 167 -3.77 4.19 5.80
N VAL A 168 -3.32 4.45 7.03
CA VAL A 168 -4.09 4.30 8.26
C VAL A 168 -4.15 5.63 9.00
N ARG A 169 -5.36 6.05 9.35
CA ARG A 169 -5.64 7.31 10.05
C ARG A 169 -5.77 7.08 11.55
N MET A 170 -4.70 7.32 12.31
CA MET A 170 -4.69 7.18 13.77
C MET A 170 -5.35 8.36 14.49
N PHE A 171 -5.32 9.55 13.88
CA PHE A 171 -6.00 10.75 14.35
C PHE A 171 -6.80 11.38 13.22
N PRO A 172 -8.08 11.75 13.43
CA PRO A 172 -8.94 12.21 12.34
C PRO A 172 -8.44 13.55 11.79
N LEU A 173 -8.26 13.63 10.49
CA LEU A 173 -7.97 14.86 9.77
C LEU A 173 -9.23 15.46 9.12
N TYR A 174 -10.20 14.61 8.78
CA TYR A 174 -11.43 15.03 8.09
C TYR A 174 -12.66 14.78 8.96
N ARG A 175 -13.78 15.47 8.66
CA ARG A 175 -15.06 15.25 9.35
C ARG A 175 -15.71 14.00 8.79
N ASP A 176 -16.27 13.20 9.68
CA ASP A 176 -17.03 11.99 9.36
C ASP A 176 -16.24 10.93 8.56
N GLU A 177 -14.91 11.03 8.49
CA GLU A 177 -14.09 9.96 7.93
C GLU A 177 -14.16 8.71 8.82
N PRO A 178 -14.09 7.50 8.24
CA PRO A 178 -14.02 6.27 9.01
C PRO A 178 -12.86 6.30 10.01
N ARG A 179 -13.11 5.80 11.22
CA ARG A 179 -12.05 5.59 12.21
C ARG A 179 -11.16 4.42 11.81
N TYR A 180 -9.91 4.42 12.28
CA TYR A 180 -8.99 3.29 12.07
C TYR A 180 -9.62 1.92 12.40
N GLY A 181 -10.33 1.79 13.53
CA GLY A 181 -10.98 0.54 13.92
C GLY A 181 -12.07 0.07 12.94
N GLU A 182 -12.71 0.98 12.20
CA GLU A 182 -13.68 0.61 11.18
C GLU A 182 -13.01 0.15 9.88
N LEU A 183 -11.89 0.77 9.52
CA LEU A 183 -11.05 0.33 8.40
C LEU A 183 -10.46 -1.05 8.68
N GLU A 184 -9.84 -1.21 9.85
CA GLU A 184 -9.27 -2.49 10.29
C GLU A 184 -10.33 -3.60 10.32
N ALA A 185 -11.52 -3.34 10.89
CA ALA A 185 -12.59 -4.33 10.92
C ALA A 185 -13.03 -4.79 9.52
N GLU A 186 -13.09 -3.89 8.53
CA GLU A 186 -13.38 -4.27 7.14
C GLU A 186 -12.24 -5.10 6.52
N ILE A 187 -10.98 -4.73 6.76
CA ILE A 187 -9.81 -5.49 6.29
C ILE A 187 -9.80 -6.90 6.88
N VAL A 188 -10.05 -7.04 8.18
CA VAL A 188 -10.15 -8.32 8.90
C VAL A 188 -11.31 -9.16 8.38
N THR A 189 -12.46 -8.53 8.12
CA THR A 189 -13.63 -9.22 7.54
C THR A 189 -13.32 -9.87 6.18
N GLN A 190 -12.35 -9.34 5.42
CA GLN A 190 -11.90 -9.90 4.14
C GLN A 190 -10.79 -10.98 4.27
N GLY A 191 -10.42 -11.32 5.50
CA GLY A 191 -9.47 -12.39 5.82
C GLY A 191 -8.00 -11.96 5.83
N PHE A 192 -7.74 -10.67 6.01
CA PHE A 192 -6.39 -10.14 6.25
C PHE A 192 -6.15 -9.90 7.74
N GLU A 193 -4.90 -9.98 8.15
CA GLU A 193 -4.46 -9.73 9.52
C GLU A 193 -3.40 -8.62 9.50
N PHE A 194 -3.43 -7.76 10.52
CA PHE A 194 -2.42 -6.72 10.68
C PHE A 194 -1.05 -7.38 10.87
N LEU A 195 -0.08 -6.98 10.03
CA LEU A 195 1.29 -7.47 10.13
C LEU A 195 2.16 -6.44 10.85
N ARG A 196 2.23 -5.22 10.32
CA ARG A 196 3.15 -4.17 10.81
C ARG A 196 2.83 -2.80 10.24
N PHE A 197 3.16 -1.74 10.97
CA PHE A 197 3.33 -0.41 10.38
C PHE A 197 4.60 -0.34 9.52
N ALA A 198 4.45 0.06 8.27
CA ALA A 198 5.55 0.41 7.38
C ALA A 198 6.10 1.81 7.72
N SER A 199 5.21 2.73 8.06
CA SER A 199 5.53 4.08 8.49
C SER A 199 4.50 4.55 9.52
N MET A 200 4.88 5.48 10.41
CA MET A 200 3.95 6.14 11.31
C MET A 200 4.42 7.56 11.60
N LYS A 201 3.68 8.55 11.11
CA LYS A 201 3.96 9.96 11.33
C LYS A 201 3.46 10.39 12.69
N HIS A 202 4.36 11.03 13.42
CA HIS A 202 4.02 11.67 14.67
C HIS A 202 4.13 13.19 14.55
N VAL A 203 3.24 13.90 15.23
CA VAL A 203 3.24 15.37 15.35
C VAL A 203 3.55 15.76 16.79
N SER A 204 4.33 16.83 16.93
CA SER A 204 4.67 17.37 18.25
C SER A 204 3.48 18.11 18.83
N LEU A 205 3.12 17.77 20.07
CA LEU A 205 2.14 18.53 20.85
C LEU A 205 2.73 19.85 21.39
N ALA A 206 4.06 19.93 21.49
CA ALA A 206 4.73 21.16 21.89
C ALA A 206 4.62 22.20 20.77
N ARG A 207 4.07 23.37 21.06
CA ARG A 207 3.95 24.47 20.08
C ARG A 207 5.23 25.28 19.98
N ARG A 208 5.61 25.96 21.07
CA ARG A 208 6.75 26.90 21.11
C ARG A 208 8.12 26.21 21.17
N HIS A 209 8.18 24.98 21.68
CA HIS A 209 9.43 24.27 21.92
C HIS A 209 9.66 23.09 20.97
N ARG A 210 8.80 22.92 19.94
CA ARG A 210 8.89 21.83 18.96
C ARG A 210 10.30 21.64 18.40
N GLY A 211 10.97 22.73 18.03
CA GLY A 211 12.31 22.69 17.43
C GLY A 211 13.43 22.18 18.35
N ARG A 212 13.15 22.03 19.66
CA ARG A 212 14.09 21.47 20.64
C ARG A 212 13.91 19.96 20.88
N ILE A 213 12.87 19.37 20.30
CA ILE A 213 12.51 17.95 20.47
C ILE A 213 12.80 17.23 19.16
N ARG A 214 13.40 16.04 19.21
CA ARG A 214 13.67 15.26 18.00
C ARG A 214 12.35 14.70 17.45
N ARG A 215 12.24 14.59 16.12
CA ARG A 215 10.99 14.13 15.48
C ARG A 215 10.52 12.75 15.96
N HIS A 216 11.46 11.84 16.28
CA HIS A 216 11.12 10.51 16.79
C HIS A 216 10.56 10.52 18.22
N ASP A 217 10.69 11.63 18.94
CA ASP A 217 10.13 11.82 20.29
C ASP A 217 8.76 12.53 20.25
N PHE A 218 8.20 12.78 19.07
CA PHE A 218 6.87 13.38 18.95
C PHE A 218 5.78 12.38 19.38
N ALA A 219 4.81 12.86 20.16
CA ALA A 219 3.87 11.97 20.85
C ALA A 219 2.63 11.59 20.01
N GLN A 220 2.07 12.52 19.23
CA GLN A 220 0.77 12.29 18.58
C GLN A 220 0.94 11.54 17.27
N ALA A 221 0.61 10.24 17.24
CA ALA A 221 0.44 9.53 15.98
C ALA A 221 -0.72 10.12 15.18
N VAL A 222 -0.54 10.31 13.87
CA VAL A 222 -1.54 10.94 13.00
C VAL A 222 -1.97 10.02 11.87
N ASP A 223 -1.04 9.71 10.98
CA ASP A 223 -1.23 8.88 9.80
C ASP A 223 0.01 8.03 9.57
N GLY A 224 -0.10 7.03 8.72
CA GLY A 224 1.02 6.18 8.33
C GLY A 224 0.58 5.09 7.38
N ASP A 225 1.54 4.27 6.98
CA ASP A 225 1.30 3.09 6.15
C ASP A 225 1.30 1.83 7.01
N ALA A 226 0.35 0.93 6.76
CA ALA A 226 0.30 -0.38 7.39
C ALA A 226 0.27 -1.50 6.36
N PHE A 227 1.01 -2.56 6.63
CA PHE A 227 0.93 -3.82 5.91
C PHE A 227 -0.04 -4.77 6.63
N PHE A 228 -0.93 -5.35 5.85
CA PHE A 228 -1.73 -6.51 6.25
C PHE A 228 -1.46 -7.66 5.28
N VAL A 229 -1.50 -8.88 5.79
CA VAL A 229 -1.32 -10.11 5.00
C VAL A 229 -2.53 -10.99 5.20
N ARG A 230 -2.95 -11.71 4.15
CA ARG A 230 -4.01 -12.71 4.30
C ARG A 230 -3.60 -13.71 5.40
N ASP A 231 -4.57 -14.19 6.17
CA ASP A 231 -4.29 -14.91 7.43
C ASP A 231 -3.34 -16.10 7.25
N LEU A 232 -2.08 -15.93 7.69
CA LEU A 232 -1.02 -16.94 7.59
C LEU A 232 -1.27 -18.16 8.48
N ARG A 233 -2.18 -18.09 9.47
CA ARG A 233 -2.62 -19.27 10.24
C ARG A 233 -3.42 -20.25 9.37
N ARG A 234 -3.82 -19.83 8.17
CA ARG A 234 -4.54 -20.64 7.16
C ARG A 234 -3.66 -20.89 5.93
N VAL A 235 -2.36 -21.09 6.13
CA VAL A 235 -1.39 -21.32 5.05
C VAL A 235 -1.74 -22.53 4.18
N ASP A 236 -2.47 -23.50 4.72
CA ASP A 236 -3.06 -24.63 3.97
C ASP A 236 -3.95 -24.18 2.79
N ARG A 237 -4.51 -22.97 2.85
CA ARG A 237 -5.35 -22.40 1.79
C ARG A 237 -4.56 -21.64 0.73
N TYR A 238 -3.26 -21.43 0.94
CA TYR A 238 -2.40 -20.78 -0.05
C TYR A 238 -1.98 -21.79 -1.10
N THR A 239 -2.05 -21.39 -2.37
CA THR A 239 -1.38 -22.13 -3.44
C THR A 239 0.13 -21.93 -3.38
N ASP A 240 0.88 -22.82 -4.02
CA ASP A 240 2.33 -22.67 -4.12
C ASP A 240 2.71 -21.38 -4.86
N GLU A 241 1.91 -20.99 -5.86
CA GLU A 241 2.06 -19.70 -6.55
C GLU A 241 1.87 -18.50 -5.60
N GLN A 242 0.88 -18.55 -4.70
CA GLN A 242 0.68 -17.51 -3.71
C GLN A 242 1.82 -17.46 -2.68
N LEU A 243 2.39 -18.60 -2.31
CA LEU A 243 3.56 -18.65 -1.41
C LEU A 243 4.81 -18.08 -2.07
N LYS A 244 5.06 -18.40 -3.35
CA LYS A 244 6.14 -17.77 -4.12
C LYS A 244 5.97 -16.25 -4.16
N LYS A 245 4.76 -15.77 -4.44
CA LYS A 245 4.46 -14.33 -4.46
C LYS A 245 4.52 -13.69 -3.07
N LEU A 246 4.12 -14.38 -2.00
CA LEU A 246 4.29 -13.93 -0.62
C LEU A 246 5.77 -13.72 -0.29
N ALA A 247 6.64 -14.66 -0.68
CA ALA A 247 8.08 -14.54 -0.49
C ALA A 247 8.65 -13.28 -1.16
N ILE A 248 8.24 -13.03 -2.41
CA ILE A 248 8.64 -11.86 -3.21
C ILE A 248 8.10 -10.56 -2.60
N ILE A 249 6.84 -10.51 -2.18
CA ILE A 249 6.24 -9.35 -1.53
C ILE A 249 6.98 -9.04 -0.21
N GLY A 250 7.24 -10.07 0.61
CA GLY A 250 7.95 -9.95 1.87
C GLY A 250 9.34 -9.31 1.70
N ASP A 251 10.08 -9.72 0.67
CA ASP A 251 11.43 -9.22 0.40
C ASP A 251 11.40 -7.83 -0.25
N ALA A 252 10.74 -7.72 -1.40
CA ALA A 252 10.93 -6.60 -2.31
C ALA A 252 10.02 -5.41 -2.01
N ILE A 253 8.85 -5.64 -1.40
CA ILE A 253 7.88 -4.59 -1.06
C ILE A 253 7.97 -4.24 0.42
N MET A 254 7.95 -5.25 1.30
CA MET A 254 7.88 -5.03 2.74
C MET A 254 9.27 -4.88 3.39
N GLY A 255 10.31 -5.48 2.80
CA GLY A 255 11.64 -5.55 3.41
C GLY A 255 11.67 -6.40 4.70
N LEU A 256 10.76 -7.37 4.81
CA LEU A 256 10.56 -8.26 5.95
C LEU A 256 11.03 -9.67 5.60
N PHE A 257 12.31 -9.94 5.90
CA PHE A 257 12.96 -11.19 5.52
C PHE A 257 12.38 -12.43 6.22
N ASP A 258 11.81 -12.26 7.41
CA ASP A 258 11.11 -13.31 8.16
C ASP A 258 9.82 -13.77 7.45
N VAL A 259 9.05 -12.84 6.86
CA VAL A 259 7.89 -13.18 6.02
C VAL A 259 8.33 -13.96 4.78
N THR A 260 9.44 -13.55 4.17
CA THR A 260 10.02 -14.28 3.04
C THR A 260 10.44 -15.68 3.44
N LEU A 261 11.22 -15.82 4.50
CA LEU A 261 11.69 -17.11 5.01
C LEU A 261 10.53 -18.03 5.39
N TYR A 262 9.51 -17.52 6.06
CA TYR A 262 8.30 -18.28 6.36
C TYR A 262 7.68 -18.88 5.10
N ALA A 263 7.53 -18.09 4.03
CA ALA A 263 6.99 -18.60 2.77
C ALA A 263 7.91 -19.64 2.12
N LEU A 264 9.23 -19.46 2.21
CA LEU A 264 10.22 -20.42 1.70
C LEU A 264 10.19 -21.75 2.48
N ASP A 265 10.08 -21.71 3.81
CA ASP A 265 10.00 -22.90 4.66
C ASP A 265 8.79 -23.76 4.25
N ILE A 266 7.62 -23.14 4.08
CA ILE A 266 6.41 -23.86 3.63
C ILE A 266 6.58 -24.42 2.21
N LEU A 267 7.28 -23.72 1.31
CA LEU A 267 7.56 -24.23 -0.04
C LEU A 267 8.53 -25.42 -0.02
N VAL A 268 9.48 -25.46 0.92
CA VAL A 268 10.35 -26.63 1.16
C VAL A 268 9.54 -27.79 1.73
N GLU A 269 8.69 -27.55 2.74
CA GLU A 269 7.79 -28.56 3.32
C GLU A 269 6.89 -29.20 2.25
N ARG A 270 6.45 -28.40 1.26
CA ARG A 270 5.66 -28.86 0.11
C ARG A 270 6.48 -29.47 -1.02
N SER A 271 7.80 -29.55 -0.87
CA SER A 271 8.73 -30.04 -1.91
C SER A 271 8.66 -29.26 -3.24
N VAL A 272 8.27 -27.98 -3.19
CA VAL A 272 8.22 -27.09 -4.36
C VAL A 272 9.60 -26.51 -4.67
N ILE A 273 10.41 -26.26 -3.63
CA ILE A 273 11.79 -25.81 -3.70
C ILE A 273 12.67 -26.65 -2.76
N THR A 274 13.99 -26.52 -2.86
CA THR A 274 14.95 -27.16 -1.95
C THR A 274 15.50 -26.15 -0.93
N GLU A 275 16.08 -26.65 0.17
CA GLU A 275 16.77 -25.83 1.18
C GLU A 275 17.90 -24.95 0.59
N ASP A 276 18.46 -25.34 -0.56
CA ASP A 276 19.48 -24.55 -1.25
C ASP A 276 18.98 -23.16 -1.65
N VAL A 277 17.67 -23.00 -1.91
CA VAL A 277 17.06 -21.70 -2.19
C VAL A 277 17.14 -20.80 -0.96
N ILE A 278 16.85 -21.33 0.23
CA ILE A 278 16.95 -20.59 1.49
C ILE A 278 18.41 -20.18 1.75
N ASN A 279 19.36 -21.09 1.53
CA ASN A 279 20.79 -20.79 1.67
C ASN A 279 21.24 -19.68 0.70
N ARG A 280 20.80 -19.73 -0.56
CA ARG A 280 21.08 -18.65 -1.53
C ARG A 280 20.44 -17.34 -1.14
N TYR A 281 19.22 -17.36 -0.61
CA TYR A 281 18.55 -16.16 -0.12
C TYR A 281 19.33 -15.51 1.03
N PHE A 282 19.75 -16.29 2.04
CA PHE A 282 20.58 -15.81 3.15
C PHE A 282 21.90 -15.19 2.69
N ASN A 283 22.58 -15.82 1.72
CA ASN A 283 23.84 -15.29 1.16
C ASN A 283 23.68 -13.92 0.49
N ASN A 284 22.45 -13.50 0.18
CA ASN A 284 22.13 -12.21 -0.40
C ASN A 284 21.52 -11.21 0.59
N ILE A 285 21.29 -11.60 1.86
CA ILE A 285 20.88 -10.69 2.92
C ILE A 285 22.12 -9.92 3.43
N PRO A 286 22.05 -8.59 3.61
CA PRO A 286 23.17 -7.83 4.17
C PRO A 286 23.57 -8.34 5.56
N ASN A 287 24.87 -8.55 5.80
CA ASN A 287 25.37 -9.08 7.09
C ASN A 287 24.92 -8.25 8.30
N GLU A 288 24.77 -6.92 8.16
CA GLU A 288 24.23 -6.05 9.23
C GLU A 288 22.78 -6.37 9.66
N ARG A 289 22.08 -7.20 8.88
CA ARG A 289 20.70 -7.65 9.14
C ARG A 289 20.66 -9.09 9.69
N LEU A 290 21.81 -9.77 9.76
CA LEU A 290 21.95 -11.13 10.26
C LEU A 290 22.63 -11.12 11.64
N ARG A 291 22.47 -12.21 12.39
CA ARG A 291 23.10 -12.40 13.71
C ARG A 291 24.43 -13.14 13.57
#